data_AF-A0A1F2KF86-F1
#
_entry.id   AF-A0A1F2KF86-F1
#
_cell.length_a   1.000
_cell.length_b   1.000
_cell.length_c   1.000
_cell.angle_alpha   90.00
_cell.angle_beta   90.00
_cell.angle_gamma   90.00
#
_symmetry.space_group_name_H-M   'P 1'
#
loop_
_entity.id
_entity.type
_entity.pdbx_description
1 polymer ?
#
loop_
_entity_poly.entity_id
_entity_poly.type
_entity_poly.pdbx_seq_one_letter_code
_entity_poly.pdbx_strand_id
1 'polypeptide(L)'
;MRKTVFSLITILVIAMSISCRKDGSLMYTLPNDTGAESLAIADSVQLFNVSPSAATEADRLQFRANHNEMQMTGFYVAPNSTITINVKVNSGTTAARLAIGTPFRDNIRPVRQYFNLQAGTQTFTVDQYGGLVYVIYTADNYTTTGEIELSFGNGFIPVPYFQKGITSHEQWVATLDSLKSTVPDVIFSSDHTIMVAKIADALLYRDEDQQLIVNRLDSIIDFSNRISGLNGTSGVHAIPYNKHLITVRDSSAGGYMAAGISIYFTDALSYRMLQPKYLSNTNGWGIWHEVGHTYQQKAWT
;
A
#
# COMPACT_ATOMS: atom_id res chain seq x y z
N MET A 1 -26.54 -53.16 47.47
CA MET A 1 -25.97 -52.17 46.53
C MET A 1 -24.48 -52.05 46.79
N ARG A 2 -23.67 -52.43 45.79
CA ARG A 2 -22.20 -52.41 45.82
C ARG A 2 -21.68 -50.97 45.88
N LYS A 3 -20.56 -50.76 46.58
CA LYS A 3 -19.40 -49.99 46.09
C LYS A 3 -18.22 -50.14 47.08
N THR A 4 -17.27 -50.98 46.69
CA THR A 4 -15.86 -50.98 47.12
C THR A 4 -15.07 -50.28 46.03
N VAL A 5 -14.27 -49.25 46.36
CA VAL A 5 -13.07 -48.86 45.58
C VAL A 5 -12.02 -48.29 46.56
N PHE A 6 -10.79 -48.73 46.31
CA PHE A 6 -9.54 -48.62 47.05
C PHE A 6 -8.86 -47.23 47.00
N SER A 7 -8.01 -46.98 48.01
CA SER A 7 -6.92 -45.98 48.06
C SER A 7 -5.76 -46.30 47.12
N LEU A 8 -4.99 -45.26 46.72
CA LEU A 8 -3.50 -45.15 46.72
C LEU A 8 -3.11 -43.80 46.03
N ILE A 9 -2.48 -42.82 46.70
CA ILE A 9 -1.04 -42.61 46.97
C ILE A 9 -0.19 -42.25 45.72
N THR A 10 0.11 -40.95 45.63
CA THR A 10 1.42 -40.26 45.42
C THR A 10 2.29 -40.59 44.20
N ILE A 11 2.77 -39.56 43.48
CA ILE A 11 4.22 -39.20 43.37
C ILE A 11 4.41 -37.91 42.55
N LEU A 12 5.10 -36.97 43.20
CA LEU A 12 5.70 -35.75 42.69
C LEU A 12 7.06 -36.12 42.08
N VAL A 13 7.35 -35.75 40.83
CA VAL A 13 8.73 -35.78 40.29
C VAL A 13 9.04 -34.41 39.69
N ILE A 14 9.94 -33.72 40.38
CA ILE A 14 10.68 -32.55 39.91
C ILE A 14 11.88 -33.09 39.13
N ALA A 15 12.06 -32.63 37.89
CA ALA A 15 13.33 -32.71 37.19
C ALA A 15 13.66 -31.32 36.62
N MET A 16 14.57 -30.62 37.30
CA MET A 16 15.31 -29.50 36.73
C MET A 16 16.51 -30.05 35.96
N SER A 17 16.67 -29.62 34.72
CA SER A 17 17.97 -29.58 34.06
C SER A 17 18.09 -28.27 33.27
N ILE A 18 19.14 -27.54 33.63
CA ILE A 18 19.63 -26.28 33.09
C ILE A 18 20.41 -26.59 31.82
N SER A 19 20.21 -25.86 30.71
CA SER A 19 21.35 -25.26 29.97
C SER A 19 20.96 -24.34 28.80
N CYS A 20 21.73 -23.26 28.72
CA CYS A 20 22.06 -22.37 27.60
C CYS A 20 20.99 -21.45 26.98
N ARG A 21 21.10 -20.19 27.43
CA ARG A 21 20.69 -18.96 26.75
C ARG A 21 21.18 -18.90 25.30
N LYS A 22 20.36 -18.33 24.43
CA LYS A 22 20.83 -17.50 23.31
C LYS A 22 20.12 -16.15 23.42
N ASP A 23 20.88 -15.14 23.78
CA ASP A 23 20.46 -13.75 23.88
C ASP A 23 20.15 -13.17 22.49
N GLY A 24 19.23 -12.20 22.47
CA GLY A 24 19.35 -11.03 21.59
C GLY A 24 18.46 -10.98 20.36
N SER A 25 17.14 -11.07 20.50
CA SER A 25 16.28 -10.29 19.60
C SER A 25 16.25 -8.86 20.12
N LEU A 26 16.84 -7.95 19.33
CA LEU A 26 16.70 -6.50 19.48
C LEU A 26 15.21 -6.15 19.29
N MET A 27 14.45 -6.22 20.38
CA MET A 27 13.21 -5.47 20.52
C MET A 27 13.62 -4.00 20.62
N TYR A 28 13.60 -3.29 19.50
CA TYR A 28 13.58 -1.84 19.55
C TYR A 28 12.24 -1.44 20.17
N THR A 29 12.28 -1.18 21.48
CA THR A 29 11.27 -0.36 22.14
C THR A 29 11.55 1.07 21.72
N LEU A 30 10.76 1.56 20.78
CA LEU A 30 10.71 3.00 20.50
C LEU A 30 10.22 3.69 21.78
N PRO A 31 10.83 4.81 22.19
CA PRO A 31 10.34 5.59 23.31
C PRO A 31 8.89 5.99 23.05
N ASN A 32 8.01 5.73 24.01
CA ASN A 32 6.71 6.38 24.10
C ASN A 32 6.96 7.89 24.12
N ASP A 33 6.75 8.56 22.98
CA ASP A 33 6.67 10.00 22.95
C ASP A 33 5.31 10.44 23.51
N THR A 34 5.41 11.38 24.42
CA THR A 34 4.34 11.87 25.28
C THR A 34 3.45 12.84 24.52
N GLY A 35 2.19 12.46 24.27
CA GLY A 35 1.05 13.38 24.30
C GLY A 35 0.89 14.43 23.18
N ALA A 36 1.57 14.28 22.05
CA ALA A 36 1.11 14.83 20.77
C ALA A 36 0.79 13.66 19.86
N GLU A 37 -0.46 13.54 19.40
CA GLU A 37 -0.79 12.54 18.40
C GLU A 37 0.05 12.83 17.14
N SER A 38 1.05 11.98 16.88
CA SER A 38 1.82 12.07 15.65
C SER A 38 0.86 11.96 14.48
N LEU A 39 0.99 12.88 13.51
CA LEU A 39 0.17 12.87 12.32
C LEU A 39 0.40 11.56 11.55
N ALA A 40 -0.66 11.04 10.95
CA ALA A 40 -0.68 9.90 10.05
C ALA A 40 -0.07 10.28 8.68
N ILE A 41 1.24 10.48 8.65
CA ILE A 41 2.04 10.81 7.47
C ILE A 41 3.19 9.82 7.35
N ALA A 42 3.74 9.65 6.15
CA ALA A 42 4.90 8.79 5.96
C ALA A 42 6.17 9.40 6.58
N ASP A 43 7.09 8.52 7.01
CA ASP A 43 8.43 8.90 7.41
C ASP A 43 9.19 9.54 6.24
N SER A 44 10.02 10.54 6.53
CA SER A 44 10.86 11.19 5.52
C SER A 44 12.04 10.32 5.06
N VAL A 45 12.35 9.25 5.79
CA VAL A 45 13.38 8.27 5.44
C VAL A 45 12.72 6.90 5.32
N GLN A 46 12.82 6.28 4.14
CA GLN A 46 12.11 5.04 3.83
C GLN A 46 13.03 4.02 3.16
N LEU A 47 12.81 2.74 3.46
CA LEU A 47 13.50 1.63 2.82
C LEU A 47 12.62 1.03 1.73
N PHE A 48 13.21 0.78 0.57
CA PHE A 48 12.57 0.10 -0.55
C PHE A 48 13.41 -1.10 -0.98
N ASN A 49 12.72 -2.22 -1.18
CA ASN A 49 13.32 -3.45 -1.67
C ASN A 49 12.93 -3.68 -3.13
N VAL A 50 13.83 -4.31 -3.90
CA VAL A 50 13.52 -4.76 -5.26
C VAL A 50 12.34 -5.73 -5.21
N SER A 51 11.30 -5.45 -5.99
CA SER A 51 10.20 -6.39 -6.23
C SER A 51 10.17 -6.87 -7.69
N PRO A 52 9.53 -8.02 -7.98
CA PRO A 52 9.26 -8.41 -9.37
C PRO A 52 8.48 -7.32 -10.11
N SER A 53 8.83 -7.08 -11.38
CA SER A 53 8.12 -6.10 -12.21
C SER A 53 6.68 -6.53 -12.48
N ALA A 54 5.82 -5.57 -12.84
CA ALA A 54 4.44 -5.89 -13.21
C ALA A 54 4.38 -6.84 -14.41
N ALA A 55 5.34 -6.76 -15.33
CA ALA A 55 5.44 -7.66 -16.47
C ALA A 55 5.78 -9.10 -16.02
N THR A 56 6.71 -9.25 -15.07
CA THR A 56 7.06 -10.56 -14.50
C THR A 56 5.90 -11.22 -13.76
N GLU A 57 5.08 -10.44 -13.05
CA GLU A 57 3.86 -10.94 -12.43
C GLU A 57 2.78 -11.30 -13.46
N ALA A 58 2.54 -10.41 -14.43
CA ALA A 58 1.54 -10.64 -15.47
C ALA A 58 1.87 -11.87 -16.33
N ASP A 59 3.15 -12.12 -16.62
CA ASP A 59 3.58 -13.33 -17.31
C ASP A 59 3.42 -14.58 -16.44
N ARG A 60 3.88 -14.56 -15.19
CA ARG A 60 3.71 -15.72 -14.28
C ARG A 60 2.25 -16.13 -14.13
N LEU A 61 1.36 -15.15 -13.97
CA LEU A 61 -0.07 -15.36 -13.70
C LEU A 61 -0.94 -15.42 -14.94
N GLN A 62 -0.34 -15.17 -16.11
CA GLN A 62 -1.01 -15.05 -17.40
C GLN A 62 -2.13 -14.02 -17.40
N PHE A 63 -1.99 -12.93 -16.64
CA PHE A 63 -2.94 -11.82 -16.64
C PHE A 63 -2.94 -11.09 -17.98
N ARG A 64 -4.10 -10.59 -18.41
CA ARG A 64 -4.26 -9.89 -19.69
C ARG A 64 -3.45 -8.61 -19.82
N ALA A 65 -3.20 -7.93 -18.70
CA ALA A 65 -2.50 -6.66 -18.66
C ALA A 65 -1.53 -6.61 -17.48
N ASN A 66 -0.55 -5.70 -17.58
CA ASN A 66 0.32 -5.36 -16.47
C ASN A 66 -0.45 -4.50 -15.46
N HIS A 67 -0.24 -4.78 -14.18
CA HIS A 67 -0.78 -3.96 -13.09
C HIS A 67 0.25 -2.95 -12.58
N ASN A 68 -0.12 -2.28 -11.50
CA ASN A 68 0.75 -1.37 -10.77
C ASN A 68 2.06 -2.07 -10.37
N GLU A 69 3.19 -1.40 -10.56
CA GLU A 69 4.50 -1.77 -9.97
C GLU A 69 5.08 -0.62 -9.12
N MET A 70 4.30 0.45 -8.96
CA MET A 70 4.70 1.63 -8.20
C MET A 70 4.47 1.38 -6.72
N GLN A 71 5.50 1.65 -5.93
CA GLN A 71 5.49 1.63 -4.47
C GLN A 71 5.18 3.05 -3.98
N MET A 72 4.18 3.18 -3.11
CA MET A 72 3.73 4.48 -2.59
C MET A 72 4.73 5.05 -1.58
N THR A 73 5.01 6.36 -1.67
CA THR A 73 5.92 7.06 -0.74
C THR A 73 5.22 7.87 0.34
N GLY A 74 3.94 8.24 0.15
CA GLY A 74 3.25 9.16 1.06
C GLY A 74 3.57 10.64 0.85
N PHE A 75 4.26 11.01 -0.24
CA PHE A 75 4.59 12.39 -0.57
C PHE A 75 3.90 12.88 -1.85
N TYR A 76 3.65 14.19 -1.89
CA TYR A 76 3.22 14.97 -3.02
C TYR A 76 4.32 15.98 -3.38
N VAL A 77 4.41 16.37 -4.65
CA VAL A 77 5.25 17.49 -5.09
C VAL A 77 4.43 18.48 -5.90
N ALA A 78 4.70 19.76 -5.68
CA ALA A 78 3.95 20.83 -6.32
C ALA A 78 4.35 21.03 -7.79
N PRO A 79 3.45 21.55 -8.64
CA PRO A 79 3.79 22.03 -9.98
C PRO A 79 5.00 22.96 -9.99
N ASN A 80 5.92 22.75 -10.93
CA ASN A 80 7.11 23.59 -11.17
C ASN A 80 8.05 23.73 -9.95
N SER A 81 7.94 22.87 -8.93
CA SER A 81 8.80 22.93 -7.75
C SER A 81 10.16 22.30 -8.00
N THR A 82 11.13 22.65 -7.17
CA THR A 82 12.41 21.93 -7.07
C THR A 82 12.34 20.95 -5.91
N ILE A 83 12.74 19.70 -6.16
CA ILE A 83 12.78 18.64 -5.15
C ILE A 83 14.19 18.14 -4.93
N THR A 84 14.52 17.77 -3.69
CA THR A 84 15.83 17.20 -3.32
C THR A 84 15.64 15.88 -2.62
N ILE A 85 16.30 14.83 -3.11
CA ILE A 85 16.24 13.48 -2.56
C ILE A 85 17.66 12.96 -2.35
N ASN A 86 17.92 12.27 -1.24
CA ASN A 86 19.13 11.49 -1.05
C ASN A 86 18.83 10.01 -1.23
N VAL A 87 19.70 9.32 -1.97
CA VAL A 87 19.60 7.90 -2.25
C VAL A 87 20.83 7.22 -1.68
N LYS A 88 20.62 6.29 -0.75
CA LYS A 88 21.67 5.40 -0.27
C LYS A 88 21.36 4.00 -0.75
N VAL A 89 22.29 3.42 -1.51
CA VAL A 89 22.17 2.03 -1.95
C VAL A 89 22.75 1.14 -0.85
N ASN A 90 21.88 0.40 -0.17
CA ASN A 90 22.29 -0.54 0.87
C ASN A 90 22.76 -1.86 0.26
N SER A 91 22.11 -2.31 -0.82
CA SER A 91 22.50 -3.50 -1.58
C SER A 91 21.92 -3.52 -3.00
N GLY A 92 22.49 -4.37 -3.87
CA GLY A 92 22.04 -4.56 -5.24
C GLY A 92 22.53 -3.48 -6.22
N THR A 93 22.23 -3.68 -7.50
CA THR A 93 22.63 -2.77 -8.61
C THR A 93 21.45 -2.34 -9.48
N THR A 94 20.24 -2.76 -9.14
CA THR A 94 19.01 -2.38 -9.84
C THR A 94 18.85 -0.86 -9.83
N ALA A 95 18.45 -0.28 -10.96
CA ALA A 95 18.14 1.14 -11.04
C ALA A 95 16.74 1.41 -10.47
N ALA A 96 16.63 2.41 -9.60
CA ALA A 96 15.34 2.92 -9.12
C ALA A 96 14.95 4.18 -9.88
N ARG A 97 13.64 4.47 -9.93
CA ARG A 97 13.11 5.73 -10.45
C ARG A 97 12.00 6.27 -9.57
N LEU A 98 11.91 7.60 -9.46
CA LEU A 98 10.69 8.24 -9.01
C LEU A 98 9.70 8.29 -10.18
N ALA A 99 8.43 8.06 -9.89
CA ALA A 99 7.30 8.32 -10.76
C ALA A 99 6.41 9.37 -10.10
N ILE A 100 6.13 10.46 -10.82
CA ILE A 100 5.32 11.57 -10.31
C ILE A 100 4.00 11.62 -11.09
N GLY A 101 2.92 11.65 -10.32
CA GLY A 101 1.55 11.58 -10.83
C GLY A 101 0.95 10.18 -10.71
N THR A 102 -0.36 10.13 -10.53
CA THR A 102 -1.13 8.90 -10.33
C THR A 102 -1.82 8.50 -11.63
N PRO A 103 -1.70 7.24 -12.07
CA PRO A 103 -2.44 6.75 -13.22
C PRO A 103 -3.94 6.94 -13.12
N PHE A 104 -4.56 7.16 -14.27
CA PHE A 104 -6.00 7.34 -14.44
C PHE A 104 -6.65 8.49 -13.65
N ARG A 105 -5.88 9.31 -12.94
CA ARG A 105 -6.39 10.49 -12.24
C ARG A 105 -7.13 11.46 -13.18
N ASP A 106 -6.60 11.67 -14.37
CA ASP A 106 -7.17 12.54 -15.40
C ASP A 106 -6.88 12.01 -16.82
N ASN A 107 -7.30 12.77 -17.84
CA ASN A 107 -7.13 12.42 -19.26
C ASN A 107 -5.88 13.03 -19.91
N ILE A 108 -4.97 13.65 -19.15
CA ILE A 108 -3.81 14.35 -19.71
C ILE A 108 -2.69 13.35 -20.01
N ARG A 109 -2.28 12.53 -19.02
CA ARG A 109 -1.26 11.47 -19.16
C ARG A 109 -1.45 10.36 -18.12
N PRO A 110 -1.17 9.08 -18.46
CA PRO A 110 -1.27 7.97 -17.50
C PRO A 110 -0.21 8.00 -16.40
N VAL A 111 0.95 8.64 -16.57
CA VAL A 111 1.90 9.04 -15.50
C VAL A 111 2.62 10.29 -16.01
N ARG A 112 2.93 11.27 -15.15
CA ARG A 112 3.30 12.63 -15.57
C ARG A 112 4.80 12.80 -15.80
N GLN A 113 5.64 12.29 -14.89
CA GLN A 113 7.10 12.48 -14.96
C GLN A 113 7.86 11.33 -14.29
N TYR A 114 9.06 11.02 -14.80
CA TYR A 114 9.97 10.04 -14.19
C TYR A 114 11.36 10.64 -13.97
N PHE A 115 11.99 10.28 -12.85
CA PHE A 115 13.38 10.61 -12.56
C PHE A 115 14.16 9.36 -12.22
N ASN A 116 15.22 9.07 -13.00
CA ASN A 116 16.14 7.99 -12.66
C ASN A 116 16.96 8.40 -11.44
N LEU A 117 17.06 7.50 -10.46
CA LEU A 117 17.78 7.73 -9.23
C LEU A 117 19.20 7.17 -9.31
N GLN A 118 20.17 7.97 -8.86
CA GLN A 118 21.55 7.58 -8.62
C GLN A 118 21.90 7.74 -7.14
N ALA A 119 22.93 7.02 -6.67
CA ALA A 119 23.40 7.15 -5.30
C ALA A 119 23.86 8.59 -5.00
N GLY A 120 23.59 9.04 -3.77
CA GLY A 120 23.87 10.40 -3.30
C GLY A 120 22.67 11.34 -3.39
N THR A 121 22.93 12.63 -3.15
CA THR A 121 21.90 13.68 -3.19
C THR A 121 21.69 14.17 -4.61
N GLN A 122 20.43 14.19 -5.04
CA GLN A 122 20.01 14.66 -6.35
C GLN A 122 18.94 15.75 -6.22
N THR A 123 18.91 16.64 -7.20
CA THR A 123 17.89 17.69 -7.28
C THR A 123 17.22 17.64 -8.65
N PHE A 124 15.89 17.71 -8.66
CA PHE A 124 15.08 17.64 -9.87
C PHE A 124 14.08 18.79 -9.93
N THR A 125 13.68 19.18 -11.15
CA THR A 125 12.61 20.16 -11.39
C THR A 125 11.35 19.44 -11.82
N VAL A 126 10.28 19.59 -11.04
CA VAL A 126 8.97 19.00 -11.28
C VAL A 126 8.28 19.73 -12.43
N ASP A 127 7.54 19.00 -13.26
CA ASP A 127 6.79 19.60 -14.36
C ASP A 127 5.62 20.48 -13.89
N GLN A 128 4.90 21.10 -14.83
CA GLN A 128 3.79 22.01 -14.52
C GLN A 128 2.57 21.37 -13.85
N TYR A 129 2.60 20.08 -13.55
CA TYR A 129 1.46 19.35 -13.02
C TYR A 129 1.69 18.82 -11.61
N GLY A 130 2.92 18.43 -11.28
CA GLY A 130 3.21 17.78 -9.99
C GLY A 130 2.41 16.50 -9.78
N GLY A 131 2.26 16.08 -8.53
CA GLY A 131 1.49 14.88 -8.19
C GLY A 131 2.04 14.09 -7.01
N LEU A 132 1.33 13.00 -6.69
CA LEU A 132 1.82 11.99 -5.76
C LEU A 132 3.12 11.37 -6.29
N VAL A 133 4.02 11.05 -5.37
CA VAL A 133 5.32 10.48 -5.65
C VAL A 133 5.29 8.99 -5.35
N TYR A 134 5.80 8.21 -6.30
CA TYR A 134 5.98 6.78 -6.18
C TYR A 134 7.43 6.41 -6.48
N VAL A 135 7.84 5.26 -5.97
CA VAL A 135 9.10 4.61 -6.33
C VAL A 135 8.80 3.42 -7.23
N ILE A 136 9.56 3.27 -8.31
CA ILE A 136 9.61 2.02 -9.06
C ILE A 136 11.01 1.48 -8.88
N TYR A 137 11.08 0.36 -8.16
CA TYR A 137 12.32 -0.35 -7.88
C TYR A 137 12.09 -1.84 -8.11
N THR A 138 12.11 -2.24 -9.38
CA THR A 138 11.69 -3.57 -9.81
C THR A 138 12.73 -4.26 -10.68
N ALA A 139 12.63 -5.59 -10.77
CA ALA A 139 13.43 -6.42 -11.66
C ALA A 139 12.54 -7.39 -12.44
N ASP A 140 12.95 -7.74 -13.66
CA ASP A 140 12.20 -8.65 -14.52
C ASP A 140 12.42 -10.15 -14.17
N ASN A 141 12.54 -10.46 -12.88
CA ASN A 141 12.69 -11.80 -12.33
C ASN A 141 12.41 -11.81 -10.81
N TYR A 142 12.43 -13.01 -10.21
CA TYR A 142 12.18 -13.21 -8.77
C TYR A 142 13.45 -13.39 -7.93
N THR A 143 14.64 -13.33 -8.55
CA THR A 143 15.91 -13.67 -7.88
C THR A 143 16.80 -12.46 -7.61
N THR A 144 16.56 -11.35 -8.32
CA THR A 144 17.28 -10.10 -8.11
C THR A 144 16.86 -9.49 -6.79
N THR A 145 17.83 -9.19 -5.95
CA THR A 145 17.64 -8.53 -4.66
C THR A 145 18.37 -7.20 -4.64
N GLY A 146 17.89 -6.30 -3.80
CA GLY A 146 18.48 -4.99 -3.61
C GLY A 146 17.63 -4.18 -2.63
N GLU A 147 18.28 -3.25 -1.96
CA GLU A 147 17.65 -2.37 -0.99
C GLU A 147 18.25 -0.98 -1.15
N ILE A 148 17.37 0.01 -1.19
CA ILE A 148 17.72 1.43 -1.16
C ILE A 148 17.02 2.10 0.01
N GLU A 149 17.71 3.07 0.61
CA GLU A 149 17.17 4.02 1.57
C GLU A 149 17.01 5.36 0.85
N LEU A 150 15.79 5.90 0.89
CA LEU A 150 15.45 7.20 0.31
C LEU A 150 15.16 8.19 1.42
N SER A 151 15.86 9.33 1.41
CA SER A 151 15.54 10.47 2.27
C SER A 151 14.89 11.57 1.43
N PHE A 152 13.60 11.80 1.67
CA PHE A 152 12.78 12.81 1.01
C PHE A 152 13.04 14.17 1.67
N GLY A 153 13.74 15.05 0.96
CA GLY A 153 14.16 16.37 1.46
C GLY A 153 13.25 17.50 0.98
N ASN A 154 13.86 18.63 0.61
CA ASN A 154 13.12 19.82 0.21
C ASN A 154 12.18 19.56 -0.98
N GLY A 155 11.00 20.19 -0.96
CA GLY A 155 9.99 20.13 -2.01
C GLY A 155 9.05 18.93 -1.96
N PHE A 156 9.33 17.91 -1.13
CA PHE A 156 8.39 16.83 -0.84
C PHE A 156 7.41 17.26 0.26
N ILE A 157 6.12 17.15 -0.02
CA ILE A 157 5.03 17.59 0.84
C ILE A 157 4.32 16.34 1.38
N PRO A 158 4.24 16.12 2.70
CA PRO A 158 3.58 14.94 3.25
C PRO A 158 2.08 14.94 2.92
N VAL A 159 1.54 13.74 2.73
CA VAL A 159 0.13 13.49 2.40
C VAL A 159 -0.53 12.74 3.57
N PRO A 160 -1.81 13.01 3.91
CA PRO A 160 -2.53 12.17 4.86
C PRO A 160 -2.51 10.72 4.42
N TYR A 161 -1.99 9.86 5.28
CA TYR A 161 -1.66 8.48 4.97
C TYR A 161 -2.19 7.55 6.06
N PHE A 162 -3.36 6.97 5.80
CA PHE A 162 -3.92 5.92 6.63
C PHE A 162 -3.24 4.58 6.35
N GLN A 163 -2.63 3.97 7.35
CA GLN A 163 -1.98 2.67 7.27
C GLN A 163 -2.75 1.65 8.13
N LYS A 164 -3.18 0.55 7.48
CA LYS A 164 -3.89 -0.57 8.12
C LYS A 164 -3.17 -1.03 9.39
N GLY A 165 -3.88 -1.05 10.52
CA GLY A 165 -3.38 -1.53 11.80
C GLY A 165 -2.35 -0.62 12.50
N ILE A 166 -2.00 0.52 11.89
CA ILE A 166 -1.01 1.47 12.41
C ILE A 166 -1.69 2.80 12.76
N THR A 167 -2.46 3.35 11.82
CA THR A 167 -3.11 4.65 11.99
C THR A 167 -4.40 4.51 12.81
N SER A 168 -4.51 5.22 13.92
CA SER A 168 -5.77 5.36 14.65
C SER A 168 -6.74 6.33 13.95
N HIS A 169 -8.02 6.27 14.30
CA HIS A 169 -9.03 7.16 13.76
C HIS A 169 -8.76 8.62 14.16
N GLU A 170 -8.37 8.85 15.41
CA GLU A 170 -8.05 10.17 15.96
C GLU A 170 -6.86 10.80 15.22
N GLN A 171 -5.78 10.04 15.03
CA GLN A 171 -4.62 10.48 14.24
C GLN A 171 -5.00 10.81 12.80
N TRP A 172 -5.84 9.99 12.17
CA TRP A 172 -6.32 10.23 10.81
C TRP A 172 -7.07 11.55 10.71
N VAL A 173 -8.05 11.75 11.58
CA VAL A 173 -8.87 12.95 11.72
C VAL A 173 -8.00 14.20 11.95
N ALA A 174 -7.04 14.13 12.88
CA ALA A 174 -6.10 15.22 13.15
C ALA A 174 -5.24 15.56 11.92
N THR A 175 -4.80 14.54 11.18
CA THR A 175 -3.98 14.72 9.97
C THR A 175 -4.75 15.37 8.83
N LEU A 176 -6.00 14.94 8.61
CA LEU A 176 -6.88 15.57 7.64
C LEU A 176 -7.06 17.06 7.95
N ASP A 177 -7.32 17.42 9.21
CA ASP A 177 -7.48 18.82 9.60
C ASP A 177 -6.21 19.64 9.42
N SER A 178 -5.05 19.05 9.70
CA SER A 178 -3.74 19.70 9.55
C SER A 178 -3.34 19.93 8.09
N LEU A 179 -3.76 19.06 7.16
CA LEU A 179 -3.27 19.06 5.77
C LEU A 179 -4.34 19.40 4.72
N LYS A 180 -5.59 19.69 5.13
CA LYS A 180 -6.75 19.98 4.25
C LYS A 180 -6.54 21.04 3.16
N SER A 181 -5.55 21.91 3.30
CA SER A 181 -5.25 22.98 2.34
C SER A 181 -3.86 22.87 1.73
N THR A 182 -3.15 21.75 1.97
CA THR A 182 -1.75 21.56 1.59
C THR A 182 -1.61 20.66 0.37
N VAL A 183 -2.41 19.59 0.30
CA VAL A 183 -2.36 18.57 -0.75
C VAL A 183 -3.77 18.25 -1.25
N PRO A 184 -3.93 17.80 -2.51
CA PRO A 184 -5.26 17.50 -3.07
C PRO A 184 -5.82 16.15 -2.62
N ASP A 185 -4.96 15.25 -2.16
CA ASP A 185 -5.25 13.82 -2.02
C ASP A 185 -4.92 13.27 -0.65
N VAL A 186 -5.41 12.07 -0.41
CA VAL A 186 -5.09 11.22 0.74
C VAL A 186 -4.83 9.80 0.26
N ILE A 187 -4.16 9.02 1.10
CA ILE A 187 -3.77 7.65 0.82
C ILE A 187 -4.30 6.71 1.90
N PHE A 188 -4.83 5.58 1.48
CA PHE A 188 -5.08 4.41 2.33
C PHE A 188 -4.18 3.27 1.87
N SER A 189 -3.35 2.72 2.75
CA SER A 189 -2.57 1.52 2.46
C SER A 189 -3.04 0.36 3.31
N SER A 190 -3.21 -0.77 2.64
CA SER A 190 -3.54 -2.06 3.22
C SER A 190 -2.49 -3.10 2.83
N ASP A 191 -2.72 -4.38 3.07
CA ASP A 191 -1.77 -5.43 2.69
C ASP A 191 -1.73 -5.61 1.15
N HIS A 192 -2.88 -5.46 0.49
CA HIS A 192 -3.03 -5.70 -0.95
C HIS A 192 -3.29 -4.45 -1.79
N THR A 193 -3.64 -3.33 -1.17
CA THR A 193 -4.08 -2.14 -1.91
C THR A 193 -3.37 -0.87 -1.46
N ILE A 194 -3.25 0.05 -2.41
CA ILE A 194 -3.05 1.47 -2.18
C ILE A 194 -4.25 2.18 -2.80
N MET A 195 -5.07 2.85 -2.00
CA MET A 195 -6.18 3.66 -2.48
C MET A 195 -5.87 5.15 -2.35
N VAL A 196 -6.04 5.89 -3.44
CA VAL A 196 -5.92 7.35 -3.51
C VAL A 196 -7.31 7.96 -3.62
N ALA A 197 -7.64 8.90 -2.74
CA ALA A 197 -8.89 9.64 -2.75
C ALA A 197 -8.65 11.14 -2.57
N LYS A 198 -9.63 11.99 -2.91
CA LYS A 198 -9.52 13.43 -2.69
C LYS A 198 -9.60 13.75 -1.19
N ILE A 199 -8.80 14.70 -0.72
CA ILE A 199 -8.84 15.14 0.68
C ILE A 199 -10.21 15.72 1.07
N ALA A 200 -10.88 16.39 0.14
CA ALA A 200 -12.22 16.92 0.35
C ALA A 200 -13.25 15.81 0.65
N ASP A 201 -13.16 14.69 -0.06
CA ASP A 201 -14.06 13.54 0.18
C ASP A 201 -13.68 12.81 1.47
N ALA A 202 -12.38 12.69 1.77
CA ALA A 202 -11.92 12.12 3.02
C ALA A 202 -12.36 12.93 4.25
N LEU A 203 -12.38 14.26 4.15
CA LEU A 203 -12.93 15.15 5.16
C LEU A 203 -14.45 14.97 5.32
N LEU A 204 -15.17 14.78 4.22
CA LEU A 204 -16.61 14.54 4.23
C LEU A 204 -16.99 13.21 4.90
N TYR A 205 -16.18 12.17 4.70
CA TYR A 205 -16.39 10.83 5.27
C TYR A 205 -15.42 10.51 6.42
N ARG A 206 -14.93 11.54 7.12
CA ARG A 206 -13.92 11.40 8.17
C ARG A 206 -14.37 10.53 9.34
N ASP A 207 -15.68 10.52 9.63
CA ASP A 207 -16.29 9.79 10.75
C ASP A 207 -16.58 8.31 10.43
N GLU A 208 -16.29 7.86 9.20
CA GLU A 208 -16.40 6.43 8.84
C GLU A 208 -15.27 5.60 9.45
N ASP A 209 -15.44 4.27 9.46
CA ASP A 209 -14.40 3.36 9.97
C ASP A 209 -13.34 3.09 8.89
N GLN A 210 -12.25 3.88 8.89
CA GLN A 210 -11.16 3.75 7.93
C GLN A 210 -10.45 2.39 8.00
N GLN A 211 -10.37 1.79 9.18
CA GLN A 211 -9.80 0.46 9.35
C GLN A 211 -10.66 -0.59 8.64
N LEU A 212 -11.99 -0.48 8.76
CA LEU A 212 -12.91 -1.36 8.06
C LEU A 212 -12.88 -1.14 6.54
N ILE A 213 -12.66 0.09 6.05
CA ILE A 213 -12.48 0.35 4.60
C ILE A 213 -11.31 -0.49 4.06
N VAL A 214 -10.12 -0.36 4.64
CA VAL A 214 -8.94 -1.10 4.16
C VAL A 214 -9.08 -2.61 4.35
N ASN A 215 -9.73 -3.06 5.43
CA ASN A 215 -10.02 -4.48 5.65
C ASN A 215 -10.96 -5.04 4.56
N ARG A 216 -11.95 -4.25 4.11
CA ARG A 216 -12.86 -4.66 3.03
C ARG A 216 -12.14 -4.71 1.69
N LEU A 217 -11.27 -3.74 1.40
CA LEU A 217 -10.45 -3.75 0.19
C LEU A 217 -9.55 -4.99 0.15
N ASP A 218 -8.85 -5.30 1.23
CA ASP A 218 -8.03 -6.53 1.30
C ASP A 218 -8.89 -7.78 1.13
N SER A 219 -10.04 -7.87 1.80
CA SER A 219 -10.95 -9.01 1.65
C SER A 219 -11.40 -9.21 0.20
N ILE A 220 -11.63 -8.14 -0.56
CA ILE A 220 -12.00 -8.22 -1.98
C ILE A 220 -10.85 -8.85 -2.78
N ILE A 221 -9.62 -8.37 -2.58
CA ILE A 221 -8.44 -8.93 -3.25
C ILE A 221 -8.21 -10.39 -2.83
N ASP A 222 -8.38 -10.72 -1.57
CA ASP A 222 -8.24 -12.09 -1.05
C ASP A 222 -9.24 -13.06 -1.69
N PHE A 223 -10.48 -12.63 -1.91
CA PHE A 223 -11.45 -13.45 -2.63
C PHE A 223 -11.03 -13.69 -4.08
N SER A 224 -10.52 -12.67 -4.77
CA SER A 224 -9.98 -12.83 -6.13
C SER A 224 -8.75 -13.73 -6.17
N ASN A 225 -7.81 -13.57 -5.24
CA ASN A 225 -6.67 -14.47 -5.05
C ASN A 225 -7.14 -15.92 -4.89
N ARG A 226 -8.10 -16.16 -3.99
CA ARG A 226 -8.64 -17.50 -3.72
C ARG A 226 -9.28 -18.14 -4.95
N ILE A 227 -10.12 -17.40 -5.68
CA ILE A 227 -10.79 -17.90 -6.89
C ILE A 227 -9.77 -18.20 -7.99
N SER A 228 -8.71 -17.40 -8.09
CA SER A 228 -7.60 -17.61 -9.03
C SER A 228 -6.56 -18.65 -8.57
N GLY A 229 -6.80 -19.35 -7.45
CA GLY A 229 -5.88 -20.38 -6.95
C GLY A 229 -4.57 -19.84 -6.38
N LEU A 230 -4.54 -18.57 -5.97
CA LEU A 230 -3.40 -17.90 -5.33
C LEU A 230 -3.57 -18.00 -3.81
N ASN A 231 -2.91 -18.98 -3.20
CA ASN A 231 -3.05 -19.29 -1.78
C ASN A 231 -1.82 -18.87 -0.95
N GLY A 232 -0.89 -18.11 -1.55
CA GLY A 232 0.32 -17.64 -0.87
C GLY A 232 1.43 -18.68 -0.77
N THR A 233 1.29 -19.84 -1.43
CA THR A 233 2.41 -20.79 -1.59
C THR A 233 3.39 -20.32 -2.69
N SER A 234 4.29 -21.17 -3.17
CA SER A 234 5.33 -20.79 -4.13
C SER A 234 4.89 -20.91 -5.60
N GLY A 235 5.67 -20.29 -6.50
CA GLY A 235 5.53 -20.47 -7.94
C GLY A 235 4.23 -19.87 -8.47
N VAL A 236 3.48 -20.61 -9.29
CA VAL A 236 2.24 -20.13 -9.92
C VAL A 236 1.10 -19.85 -8.94
N HIS A 237 1.19 -20.33 -7.70
CA HIS A 237 0.18 -20.12 -6.65
C HIS A 237 0.54 -18.99 -5.66
N ALA A 238 1.68 -18.32 -5.86
CA ALA A 238 2.08 -17.17 -5.06
C ALA A 238 1.16 -15.98 -5.33
N ILE A 239 0.83 -15.24 -4.26
CA ILE A 239 0.16 -13.95 -4.36
C ILE A 239 1.11 -12.96 -5.04
N PRO A 240 0.62 -12.10 -5.96
CA PRO A 240 1.47 -11.11 -6.60
C PRO A 240 2.12 -10.17 -5.57
N TYR A 241 3.37 -9.80 -5.79
CA TYR A 241 4.07 -8.88 -4.90
C TYR A 241 3.50 -7.45 -4.94
N ASN A 242 2.96 -7.06 -6.09
CA ASN A 242 2.53 -5.69 -6.32
C ASN A 242 1.11 -5.46 -5.79
N LYS A 243 0.93 -4.37 -5.02
CA LYS A 243 -0.38 -3.93 -4.55
C LYS A 243 -1.22 -3.34 -5.69
N HIS A 244 -2.52 -3.57 -5.64
CA HIS A 244 -3.48 -2.89 -6.51
C HIS A 244 -3.52 -1.40 -6.17
N LEU A 245 -3.23 -0.55 -7.15
CA LEU A 245 -3.47 0.88 -7.06
C LEU A 245 -4.93 1.15 -7.43
N ILE A 246 -5.68 1.76 -6.52
CA ILE A 246 -7.05 2.20 -6.72
C ILE A 246 -7.06 3.73 -6.61
N THR A 247 -7.53 4.45 -7.62
CA THR A 247 -7.43 5.91 -7.66
C THR A 247 -8.75 6.59 -7.96
N VAL A 248 -9.00 7.69 -7.27
CA VAL A 248 -10.02 8.64 -7.71
C VAL A 248 -9.63 9.24 -9.07
N ARG A 249 -10.62 9.37 -9.95
CA ARG A 249 -10.54 10.04 -11.25
C ARG A 249 -11.39 11.31 -11.22
N ASP A 250 -10.86 12.39 -11.80
CA ASP A 250 -11.59 13.65 -11.88
C ASP A 250 -12.86 13.51 -12.74
N SER A 251 -13.97 14.08 -12.27
CA SER A 251 -15.26 14.07 -12.98
C SER A 251 -15.17 14.51 -14.43
N SER A 252 -14.35 15.53 -14.73
CA SER A 252 -14.13 16.02 -16.09
C SER A 252 -13.52 14.99 -17.03
N ALA A 253 -12.91 13.93 -16.50
CA ALA A 253 -12.34 12.85 -17.28
C ALA A 253 -13.38 11.77 -17.69
N GLY A 254 -14.59 11.80 -17.10
CA GLY A 254 -15.69 10.88 -17.39
C GLY A 254 -15.44 9.43 -16.94
N GLY A 255 -16.48 8.60 -17.11
CA GLY A 255 -16.46 7.17 -16.75
C GLY A 255 -17.28 6.85 -15.50
N TYR A 256 -17.26 5.58 -15.09
CA TYR A 256 -17.82 5.11 -13.82
C TYR A 256 -16.67 4.56 -12.98
N MET A 257 -16.26 3.33 -13.27
CA MET A 257 -15.05 2.67 -12.80
C MET A 257 -14.42 1.94 -14.00
N ALA A 258 -13.11 1.70 -13.96
CA ALA A 258 -12.45 0.77 -14.89
C ALA A 258 -11.14 0.25 -14.29
N ALA A 259 -10.64 -0.86 -14.85
CA ALA A 259 -9.35 -1.45 -14.51
C ALA A 259 -8.33 -1.40 -15.65
N GLY A 260 -7.05 -1.36 -15.29
CA GLY A 260 -5.89 -1.41 -16.17
C GLY A 260 -4.62 -1.46 -15.32
N ILE A 261 -3.63 -0.60 -15.61
CA ILE A 261 -2.45 -0.44 -14.74
C ILE A 261 -2.82 -0.03 -13.30
N SER A 262 -3.97 0.61 -13.13
CA SER A 262 -4.62 0.86 -11.84
C SER A 262 -6.12 0.62 -12.01
N ILE A 263 -6.85 0.56 -10.91
CA ILE A 263 -8.32 0.66 -10.91
C ILE A 263 -8.66 2.12 -10.66
N TYR A 264 -9.60 2.70 -11.41
CA TYR A 264 -10.12 4.02 -11.09
C TYR A 264 -11.60 3.98 -10.71
N PHE A 265 -12.01 4.95 -9.89
CA PHE A 265 -13.40 5.32 -9.67
C PHE A 265 -13.56 6.82 -9.87
N THR A 266 -14.63 7.25 -10.52
CA THR A 266 -14.90 8.68 -10.72
C THR A 266 -15.25 9.33 -9.37
N ASP A 267 -14.88 10.60 -9.17
CA ASP A 267 -15.11 11.34 -7.91
C ASP A 267 -16.55 11.28 -7.38
N ALA A 268 -17.56 11.24 -8.25
CA ALA A 268 -18.97 11.04 -7.88
C ALA A 268 -19.24 9.71 -7.14
N LEU A 269 -18.28 8.78 -7.16
CA LEU A 269 -18.30 7.48 -6.50
C LEU A 269 -17.43 7.42 -5.26
N SER A 270 -16.78 8.52 -4.84
CA SER A 270 -15.96 8.55 -3.62
C SER A 270 -16.73 8.05 -2.40
N TYR A 271 -18.03 8.34 -2.32
CA TYR A 271 -18.91 7.84 -1.26
C TYR A 271 -18.97 6.30 -1.19
N ARG A 272 -18.80 5.60 -2.31
CA ARG A 272 -18.77 4.12 -2.37
C ARG A 272 -17.43 3.56 -1.91
N MET A 273 -16.35 4.32 -2.08
CA MET A 273 -15.00 3.89 -1.74
C MET A 273 -14.60 4.26 -0.31
N LEU A 274 -15.17 5.35 0.21
CA LEU A 274 -14.84 5.91 1.53
C LEU A 274 -15.87 5.57 2.62
N GLN A 275 -16.82 4.66 2.36
CA GLN A 275 -17.75 4.16 3.38
C GLN A 275 -17.82 2.63 3.30
N PRO A 276 -17.52 1.89 4.39
CA PRO A 276 -17.46 0.42 4.38
C PRO A 276 -18.71 -0.31 3.86
N LYS A 277 -19.90 0.27 4.07
CA LYS A 277 -21.18 -0.34 3.67
C LYS A 277 -21.33 -0.52 2.15
N TYR A 278 -20.58 0.23 1.35
CA TYR A 278 -20.59 0.11 -0.12
C TYR A 278 -19.49 -0.81 -0.65
N LEU A 279 -18.55 -1.25 0.19
CA LEU A 279 -17.51 -2.22 -0.14
C LEU A 279 -17.91 -3.67 0.22
N SER A 280 -19.18 -3.90 0.56
CA SER A 280 -19.70 -5.18 1.02
C SER A 280 -21.13 -5.42 0.53
N ASN A 281 -21.60 -6.67 0.66
CA ASN A 281 -22.97 -7.09 0.36
C ASN A 281 -23.41 -6.70 -1.07
N THR A 282 -24.68 -6.36 -1.29
CA THR A 282 -25.22 -6.07 -2.62
C THR A 282 -24.70 -4.78 -3.26
N ASN A 283 -23.88 -3.99 -2.55
CA ASN A 283 -23.41 -2.68 -3.00
C ASN A 283 -22.00 -2.69 -3.61
N GLY A 284 -21.21 -3.75 -3.35
CA GLY A 284 -19.79 -3.79 -3.70
C GLY A 284 -19.48 -4.13 -5.16
N TRP A 285 -20.48 -4.47 -5.97
CA TRP A 285 -20.29 -5.01 -7.32
C TRP A 285 -19.31 -4.19 -8.18
N GLY A 286 -19.36 -2.85 -8.13
CA GLY A 286 -18.50 -1.99 -8.94
C GLY A 286 -17.02 -2.29 -8.75
N ILE A 287 -16.50 -2.14 -7.52
CA ILE A 287 -15.08 -2.39 -7.26
C ILE A 287 -14.73 -3.88 -7.41
N TRP A 288 -15.63 -4.81 -7.09
CA TRP A 288 -15.39 -6.25 -7.27
C TRP A 288 -15.23 -6.62 -8.75
N HIS A 289 -16.04 -6.01 -9.61
CA HIS A 289 -15.98 -6.18 -11.05
C HIS A 289 -14.64 -5.69 -11.61
N GLU A 290 -14.20 -4.51 -11.20
CA GLU A 290 -12.90 -3.97 -11.64
C GLU A 290 -11.72 -4.79 -11.14
N VAL A 291 -11.75 -5.24 -9.88
CA VAL A 291 -10.75 -6.19 -9.39
C VAL A 291 -10.79 -7.47 -10.24
N GLY A 292 -11.97 -8.00 -10.54
CA GLY A 292 -12.14 -9.15 -11.43
C GLY A 292 -11.43 -8.99 -12.78
N HIS A 293 -11.53 -7.81 -13.40
CA HIS A 293 -10.80 -7.50 -14.63
C HIS A 293 -9.28 -7.66 -14.49
N THR A 294 -8.71 -7.29 -13.34
CA THR A 294 -7.27 -7.48 -13.07
C THR A 294 -6.87 -8.95 -12.95
N TYR A 295 -7.79 -9.85 -12.60
CA TYR A 295 -7.48 -11.29 -12.47
C TYR A 295 -7.79 -12.10 -13.74
N GLN A 296 -8.28 -11.47 -14.81
CA GLN A 296 -8.59 -12.17 -16.04
C GLN A 296 -7.32 -12.69 -16.72
N GLN A 297 -7.33 -13.99 -17.04
CA GLN A 297 -6.20 -14.65 -17.68
C GLN A 297 -6.37 -14.71 -19.20
N LYS A 298 -5.25 -14.61 -19.93
CA LYS A 298 -5.18 -14.59 -21.41
C LYS A 298 -5.81 -15.82 -22.07
N ALA A 299 -5.77 -16.97 -21.42
CA ALA A 299 -6.11 -18.25 -22.05
C ALA A 299 -7.62 -18.46 -22.28
N TRP A 300 -8.50 -17.77 -21.56
CA TRP A 300 -9.94 -18.06 -21.55
C TRP A 300 -10.84 -16.86 -21.33
N THR A 301 -10.32 -15.65 -21.58
CA THR A 301 -11.10 -14.42 -21.59
C THR A 301 -10.76 -13.62 -22.84
#